data_AF-A0A524FLS6-F1
#
_entry.id   AF-A0A524FLS6-F1
#
_cell.length_a   1.000
_cell.length_b   1.000
_cell.length_c   1.000
_cell.angle_alpha   90.00
_cell.angle_beta   90.00
_cell.angle_gamma   90.00
#
_symmetry.space_group_name_H-M   'P 1'
#
loop_
_entity.id
_entity.type
_entity.pdbx_description
1 polymer ?
#
loop_
_entity_poly.entity_id
_entity_poly.type
_entity_poly.pdbx_seq_one_letter_code
_entity_poly.pdbx_strand_id
1 'polypeptide(L)'
;MNKEETLEFIDKQIALEMKIIEIVKENVEQLGNAFVKDLLIGISTDSKKHAALLTSLRKAVEGPTPFISEKERDKIAKGIEAHIKMEEQAVETYSDLAKRSDNEQVKTIAMMIREDEIRHHALLKELHKAVIEPETLTEDMIWDTMWKDTPWHGSPGG
;
A
#
# COMPACT_ATOMS: atom_id res chain seq x y z
N MET A 1 5.28 16.84 17.95
CA MET A 1 3.96 16.41 18.45
C MET A 1 4.18 15.41 19.58
N ASN A 2 3.41 15.50 20.65
CA ASN A 2 3.42 14.49 21.71
C ASN A 2 2.57 13.26 21.31
N LYS A 3 2.55 12.20 22.15
CA LYS A 3 1.83 10.96 21.85
C LYS A 3 0.33 11.19 21.60
N GLU A 4 -0.31 12.02 22.42
CA GLU A 4 -1.73 12.32 22.32
C GLU A 4 -2.06 13.11 21.04
N GLU A 5 -1.28 14.14 20.74
CA GLU A 5 -1.37 14.91 19.48
C GLU A 5 -1.17 14.00 18.25
N THR A 6 -0.28 13.01 18.34
CA THR A 6 -0.01 12.05 17.26
C THR A 6 -1.21 11.13 17.04
N LEU A 7 -1.78 10.58 18.11
CA LEU A 7 -2.97 9.73 18.04
C LEU A 7 -4.17 10.50 17.49
N GLU A 8 -4.41 11.72 17.97
CA GLU A 8 -5.49 12.56 17.45
C GLU A 8 -5.34 12.88 15.96
N PHE A 9 -4.10 13.14 15.51
CA PHE A 9 -3.84 13.38 14.10
C PHE A 9 -4.15 12.13 13.26
N ILE A 10 -3.67 10.96 13.70
CA ILE A 10 -3.93 9.69 13.02
C ILE A 10 -5.44 9.41 12.94
N ASP A 11 -6.18 9.61 14.03
CA ASP A 11 -7.63 9.43 14.07
C ASP A 11 -8.36 10.35 13.07
N LYS A 12 -7.94 11.61 12.97
CA LYS A 12 -8.46 12.55 11.98
C LYS A 12 -8.18 12.09 10.55
N GLN A 13 -6.99 11.56 10.27
CA GLN A 13 -6.65 11.04 8.94
C GLN A 13 -7.43 9.78 8.60
N ILE A 14 -7.61 8.83 9.53
CA ILE A 14 -8.46 7.66 9.32
C ILE A 14 -9.89 8.08 8.98
N ALA A 15 -10.45 9.04 9.73
CA ALA A 15 -11.79 9.55 9.47
C ALA A 15 -11.90 10.23 8.09
N LEU A 16 -10.87 10.95 7.66
CA LEU A 16 -10.80 11.55 6.34
C LEU A 16 -10.83 10.50 5.23
N GLU A 17 -9.97 9.48 5.31
CA GLU A 17 -9.90 8.40 4.32
C GLU A 17 -11.22 7.62 4.23
N MET A 18 -11.84 7.34 5.38
CA MET A 18 -13.16 6.69 5.44
C MET A 18 -14.26 7.56 4.81
N LYS A 19 -14.20 8.88 5.00
CA LYS A 19 -15.15 9.81 4.37
C LYS A 19 -14.99 9.83 2.84
N ILE A 20 -13.76 9.78 2.33
CA ILE A 20 -13.51 9.70 0.88
C ILE A 20 -14.16 8.43 0.30
N ILE A 21 -13.98 7.29 0.97
CA ILE A 21 -14.58 6.01 0.56
C ILE A 21 -16.10 6.11 0.50
N GLU A 22 -16.74 6.69 1.52
CA GLU A 22 -18.20 6.80 1.55
C GLU A 22 -18.73 7.74 0.46
N ILE A 23 -18.09 8.90 0.26
CA ILE A 23 -18.45 9.84 -0.82
C ILE A 23 -18.36 9.16 -2.18
N VAL A 24 -17.29 8.39 -2.44
CA VAL A 24 -17.17 7.66 -3.71
C VAL A 24 -18.29 6.65 -3.85
N LYS A 25 -18.57 5.86 -2.81
CA LYS A 25 -19.63 4.84 -2.82
C LYS A 25 -21.02 5.44 -3.09
N GLU A 26 -21.37 6.55 -2.45
CA GLU A 26 -22.62 7.27 -2.68
C GLU A 26 -22.71 7.79 -4.13
N ASN A 27 -21.63 8.42 -4.63
CA ASN A 27 -21.61 8.99 -5.97
C ASN A 27 -21.72 7.94 -7.09
N VAL A 28 -21.16 6.74 -6.88
CA VAL A 28 -21.20 5.68 -7.91
C VAL A 28 -22.44 4.78 -7.84
N GLU A 29 -23.29 4.92 -6.81
CA GLU A 29 -24.50 4.10 -6.64
C GLU A 29 -25.48 4.31 -7.81
N GLN A 30 -25.68 5.57 -8.21
CA GLN A 30 -26.59 5.96 -9.28
C GLN A 30 -25.91 6.08 -10.65
N LEU A 31 -24.60 5.82 -10.73
CA LEU A 31 -23.84 5.99 -11.96
C LEU A 31 -24.08 4.81 -12.92
N GLY A 32 -24.77 5.09 -14.03
CA GLY A 32 -25.03 4.09 -15.08
C GLY A 32 -23.80 3.72 -15.93
N ASN A 33 -22.75 4.55 -15.90
CA ASN A 33 -21.50 4.27 -16.62
C ASN A 33 -20.60 3.35 -15.78
N ALA A 34 -20.64 2.05 -16.06
CA ALA A 34 -19.86 1.04 -15.34
C ALA A 34 -18.35 1.29 -15.38
N PHE A 35 -17.81 1.78 -16.51
CA PHE A 35 -16.38 2.05 -16.63
C PHE A 35 -15.91 3.16 -15.68
N VAL A 36 -16.62 4.29 -15.65
CA VAL A 36 -16.28 5.40 -14.74
C VAL A 36 -16.51 5.00 -13.28
N LYS A 37 -17.55 4.23 -13.01
CA LYS A 37 -17.83 3.66 -11.68
C LYS A 37 -16.67 2.82 -11.17
N ASP A 38 -16.19 1.87 -11.97
CA ASP A 38 -15.14 0.96 -11.55
C ASP A 38 -13.80 1.68 -11.38
N LEU A 39 -13.50 2.69 -12.19
CA LEU A 39 -12.31 3.54 -12.00
C LEU A 39 -12.35 4.31 -10.67
N LEU A 40 -13.50 4.93 -10.35
CA LEU A 40 -13.64 5.67 -9.08
C LEU A 40 -13.54 4.73 -7.88
N ILE A 41 -14.14 3.54 -7.95
CA ILE A 41 -13.99 2.51 -6.92
C ILE A 41 -12.54 2.06 -6.80
N GLY A 42 -11.86 1.86 -7.92
CA GLY A 42 -10.43 1.52 -7.98
C GLY A 42 -9.58 2.52 -7.21
N ILE A 43 -9.72 3.81 -7.54
CA ILE A 43 -9.02 4.91 -6.85
C ILE A 43 -9.36 4.96 -5.36
N SER A 44 -10.63 4.72 -4.97
CA SER A 44 -11.02 4.70 -3.56
C SER A 44 -10.37 3.57 -2.75
N THR A 45 -9.80 2.57 -3.42
CA THR A 45 -9.10 1.46 -2.76
C THR A 45 -7.78 1.92 -2.15
N ASP A 46 -7.16 2.99 -2.68
CA ASP A 46 -6.00 3.62 -2.05
C ASP A 46 -6.35 4.23 -0.70
N SER A 47 -7.50 4.90 -0.59
CA SER A 47 -7.99 5.39 0.71
C SER A 47 -8.22 4.25 1.71
N LYS A 48 -8.67 3.08 1.26
CA LYS A 48 -8.79 1.89 2.13
C LYS A 48 -7.41 1.42 2.61
N LYS A 49 -6.43 1.37 1.72
CA LYS A 49 -5.03 1.05 2.06
C LYS A 49 -4.47 2.05 3.08
N HIS A 50 -4.68 3.34 2.88
CA HIS A 50 -4.22 4.38 3.81
C HIS A 50 -4.86 4.25 5.18
N ALA A 51 -6.19 4.08 5.25
CA ALA A 51 -6.90 3.88 6.51
C ALA A 51 -6.38 2.66 7.28
N ALA A 52 -6.07 1.56 6.57
CA ALA A 52 -5.52 0.34 7.17
C ALA A 52 -4.09 0.55 7.72
N LEU A 53 -3.24 1.26 6.99
CA LEU A 53 -1.88 1.61 7.43
C LEU A 53 -1.91 2.54 8.65
N LEU A 54 -2.74 3.58 8.61
CA LEU A 54 -2.93 4.51 9.72
C LEU A 54 -3.49 3.81 10.96
N THR A 55 -4.44 2.89 10.79
CA THR A 55 -4.97 2.07 11.89
C THR A 55 -3.88 1.19 12.51
N SER A 56 -2.98 0.63 11.69
CA SER A 56 -1.85 -0.19 12.15
C SER A 56 -0.82 0.67 12.90
N LEU A 57 -0.50 1.85 12.37
CA LEU A 57 0.36 2.83 13.01
C LEU A 57 -0.20 3.27 14.37
N ARG A 58 -1.50 3.57 14.44
CA ARG A 58 -2.18 3.94 15.69
C ARG A 58 -1.96 2.88 16.78
N LYS A 59 -2.13 1.60 16.44
CA LYS A 59 -1.91 0.48 17.37
C LYS A 59 -0.47 0.41 17.87
N ALA A 60 0.50 0.57 16.97
CA ALA A 60 1.92 0.59 17.33
C ALA A 60 2.26 1.76 18.27
N VAL A 61 1.64 2.93 18.07
CA VAL A 61 1.82 4.09 18.98
C VAL A 61 1.17 3.85 20.36
N GLU A 62 0.06 3.11 20.41
CA GLU A 62 -0.67 2.84 21.66
C GLU A 62 0.10 1.91 22.59
N GLY A 63 0.73 0.87 22.08
CA GLY A 63 1.52 -0.07 22.87
C GLY A 63 2.01 -1.28 22.07
N PRO A 64 2.65 -2.23 22.76
CA PRO A 64 3.36 -3.33 22.11
C PRO A 64 2.41 -4.23 21.30
N THR A 65 2.82 -4.53 20.09
CA THR A 65 2.18 -5.46 19.18
C THR A 65 2.50 -6.91 19.56
N PRO A 66 1.60 -7.87 19.25
CA PRO A 66 1.83 -9.28 19.55
C PRO A 66 3.08 -9.83 18.86
N PHE A 67 3.80 -10.72 19.54
CA PHE A 67 4.95 -11.43 18.99
C PHE A 67 4.53 -12.34 17.82
N ILE A 68 5.32 -12.34 16.74
CA ILE A 68 5.15 -13.24 15.58
C ILE A 68 6.02 -14.49 15.81
N SER A 69 5.39 -15.68 15.84
CA SER A 69 6.15 -16.93 15.98
C SER A 69 7.02 -17.22 14.75
N GLU A 70 8.10 -17.99 14.92
CA GLU A 70 8.99 -18.39 13.82
C GLU A 70 8.22 -19.09 12.68
N LYS A 71 7.26 -19.95 13.01
CA LYS A 71 6.40 -20.62 12.03
C LYS A 71 5.52 -19.63 11.25
N GLU A 72 5.00 -18.59 11.91
CA GLU A 72 4.22 -17.53 11.25
C GLU A 72 5.12 -16.68 10.36
N ARG A 73 6.32 -16.32 10.84
CA ARG A 73 7.34 -15.59 10.10
C ARG A 73 7.70 -16.32 8.81
N ASP A 74 8.04 -17.60 8.88
CA ASP A 74 8.39 -18.41 7.71
C ASP A 74 7.25 -18.49 6.69
N LYS A 75 6.02 -18.62 7.18
CA LYS A 75 4.83 -18.65 6.32
C LYS A 75 4.62 -17.30 5.63
N ILE A 76 4.76 -16.20 6.35
CA ILE A 76 4.62 -14.84 5.83
C ILE A 76 5.73 -14.54 4.83
N ALA A 77 6.99 -14.85 5.15
CA ALA A 77 8.15 -14.65 4.27
C ALA A 77 7.95 -15.36 2.92
N LYS A 78 7.56 -16.64 2.94
CA LYS A 78 7.25 -17.40 1.70
C LYS A 78 6.09 -16.79 0.91
N GLY A 79 5.07 -16.28 1.59
CA GLY A 79 3.95 -15.59 0.96
C GLY A 79 4.38 -14.30 0.27
N ILE A 80 5.20 -13.49 0.93
CA ILE A 80 5.76 -12.25 0.38
C ILE A 80 6.68 -12.55 -0.81
N GLU A 81 7.54 -13.56 -0.71
CA GLU A 81 8.43 -13.96 -1.81
C GLU A 81 7.64 -14.37 -3.06
N ALA A 82 6.56 -15.14 -2.88
CA ALA A 82 5.66 -15.49 -3.98
C ALA A 82 4.99 -14.25 -4.60
N HIS A 83 4.59 -13.29 -3.76
CA HIS A 83 3.96 -12.05 -4.21
C HIS A 83 4.93 -11.19 -5.03
N ILE A 84 6.17 -11.00 -4.57
CA ILE A 84 7.25 -10.29 -5.30
C ILE A 84 7.40 -10.84 -6.73
N LYS A 85 7.37 -12.17 -6.91
CA LYS A 85 7.48 -12.80 -8.23
C LYS A 85 6.26 -12.50 -9.12
N MET A 86 5.06 -12.48 -8.53
CA MET A 86 3.84 -12.14 -9.25
C MET A 86 3.81 -10.67 -9.67
N GLU A 87 4.27 -9.75 -8.82
CA GLU A 87 4.39 -8.32 -9.14
C GLU A 87 5.37 -8.09 -10.29
N GLU A 88 6.53 -8.75 -10.28
CA GLU A 88 7.50 -8.68 -11.38
C GLU A 88 6.88 -9.15 -12.70
N GLN A 89 6.16 -10.28 -12.69
CA GLN A 89 5.43 -10.77 -13.85
C GLN A 89 4.33 -9.79 -14.31
N ALA A 90 3.62 -9.16 -13.38
CA ALA A 90 2.61 -8.16 -13.70
C ALA A 90 3.24 -6.94 -14.40
N VAL A 91 4.34 -6.42 -13.87
CA VAL A 91 5.10 -5.31 -14.49
C VAL A 91 5.51 -5.64 -15.92
N GLU A 92 6.04 -6.84 -16.17
CA GLU A 92 6.42 -7.29 -17.51
C GLU A 92 5.22 -7.37 -18.46
N THR A 93 4.15 -8.04 -18.04
CA THR A 93 2.97 -8.28 -18.87
C THR A 93 2.20 -7.00 -19.20
N TYR A 94 2.05 -6.08 -18.25
CA TYR A 94 1.46 -4.76 -18.51
C TYR A 94 2.35 -3.86 -19.36
N SER A 95 3.69 -3.94 -19.19
CA SER A 95 4.64 -3.26 -20.10
C SER A 95 4.45 -3.71 -21.54
N ASP A 96 4.30 -5.01 -21.76
CA ASP A 96 4.14 -5.57 -23.10
C ASP A 96 2.76 -5.27 -23.69
N LEU A 97 1.70 -5.26 -22.88
CA LEU A 97 0.37 -4.82 -23.29
C LEU A 97 0.40 -3.36 -23.78
N ALA A 98 1.04 -2.46 -23.02
CA ALA A 98 1.15 -1.06 -23.39
C ALA A 98 1.96 -0.86 -24.69
N LYS A 99 3.02 -1.65 -24.91
CA LYS A 99 3.81 -1.59 -26.15
C LYS A 99 3.07 -2.10 -27.38
N ARG A 100 2.25 -3.14 -27.23
CA ARG A 100 1.63 -3.86 -28.35
C ARG A 100 0.24 -3.38 -28.73
N SER A 101 -0.45 -2.68 -27.83
CA SER A 101 -1.78 -2.15 -28.10
C SER A 101 -1.71 -0.93 -29.02
N ASP A 102 -2.61 -0.82 -29.99
CA ASP A 102 -2.81 0.43 -30.76
C ASP A 102 -3.85 1.36 -30.12
N ASN A 103 -4.56 0.88 -29.10
CA ASN A 103 -5.59 1.65 -28.39
C ASN A 103 -4.97 2.46 -27.24
N GLU A 104 -5.04 3.80 -27.34
CA GLU A 104 -4.47 4.73 -26.35
C GLU A 104 -5.06 4.59 -24.93
N GLN A 105 -6.35 4.23 -24.80
CA GLN A 105 -6.97 4.00 -23.49
C GLN A 105 -6.38 2.75 -22.82
N VAL A 106 -6.21 1.67 -23.59
CA VAL A 106 -5.56 0.43 -23.12
C VAL A 106 -4.13 0.71 -22.70
N LYS A 107 -3.36 1.47 -23.50
CA LYS A 107 -1.99 1.87 -23.13
C LYS A 107 -1.96 2.61 -21.81
N THR A 108 -2.82 3.61 -21.67
CA THR A 108 -2.89 4.47 -20.48
C THR A 108 -3.15 3.65 -19.22
N ILE A 109 -4.16 2.77 -19.24
CA ILE A 109 -4.49 1.94 -18.09
C ILE A 109 -3.39 0.92 -17.80
N ALA A 110 -2.83 0.27 -18.82
CA ALA A 110 -1.73 -0.68 -18.64
C ALA A 110 -0.49 -0.03 -18.00
N MET A 111 -0.14 1.19 -18.43
CA MET A 111 0.97 1.94 -17.81
C MET A 111 0.65 2.34 -16.37
N MET A 112 -0.58 2.77 -16.07
CA MET A 112 -1.00 3.10 -14.71
C MET A 112 -0.83 1.90 -13.77
N ILE A 113 -1.38 0.73 -14.14
CA ILE A 113 -1.27 -0.49 -13.34
C ILE A 113 0.21 -0.87 -13.16
N ARG A 114 1.00 -0.86 -14.24
CA ARG A 114 2.44 -1.15 -14.18
C ARG A 114 3.18 -0.29 -13.15
N GLU A 115 2.89 1.01 -13.09
CA GLU A 115 3.53 1.92 -12.13
C GLU A 115 3.15 1.59 -10.68
N ASP A 116 1.92 1.11 -10.45
CA ASP A 116 1.50 0.66 -9.12
C ASP A 116 2.22 -0.64 -8.71
N GLU A 117 2.34 -1.61 -9.62
CA GLU A 117 3.04 -2.87 -9.31
C GLU A 117 4.54 -2.66 -9.07
N ILE A 118 5.18 -1.67 -9.72
CA ILE A 118 6.57 -1.28 -9.40
C ILE A 118 6.68 -0.80 -7.95
N ARG A 119 5.73 0.01 -7.48
CA ARG A 119 5.71 0.51 -6.10
C ARG A 119 5.41 -0.61 -5.11
N HIS A 120 4.48 -1.50 -5.43
CA HIS A 120 4.16 -2.68 -4.61
C HIS A 120 5.35 -3.63 -4.49
N HIS A 121 6.02 -3.94 -5.61
CA HIS A 121 7.22 -4.76 -5.64
C HIS A 121 8.33 -4.21 -4.74
N ALA A 122 8.59 -2.90 -4.81
CA ALA A 122 9.58 -2.24 -3.96
C ALA A 122 9.23 -2.36 -2.48
N LEU A 123 7.97 -2.08 -2.11
CA LEU A 123 7.51 -2.19 -0.72
C LEU A 123 7.59 -3.63 -0.19
N LEU A 124 7.20 -4.61 -1.00
CA LEU A 124 7.25 -6.02 -0.60
C LEU A 124 8.69 -6.51 -0.38
N LYS A 125 9.66 -6.01 -1.15
CA LYS A 125 11.09 -6.33 -0.93
C LYS A 125 11.59 -5.82 0.41
N GLU A 126 11.24 -4.58 0.77
CA GLU A 126 11.61 -4.02 2.09
C GLU A 126 10.93 -4.79 3.22
N LEU A 127 9.64 -5.12 3.08
CA LEU A 127 8.93 -5.93 4.07
C LEU A 127 9.53 -7.34 4.20
N HIS A 128 9.90 -7.97 3.09
CA HIS A 128 10.52 -9.30 3.10
C HIS A 128 11.85 -9.29 3.88
N LYS A 129 12.68 -8.27 3.66
CA LYS A 129 13.93 -8.06 4.40
C LYS A 129 13.65 -7.90 5.90
N ALA A 130 12.71 -7.03 6.26
CA ALA A 130 12.32 -6.80 7.64
C ALA A 130 11.78 -8.06 8.33
N VAL A 131 11.07 -8.95 7.61
CA VAL A 131 10.51 -10.19 8.18
C VAL A 131 11.58 -11.27 8.37
N ILE A 132 12.58 -11.35 7.49
CA ILE A 132 13.57 -12.45 7.49
C ILE A 132 14.75 -12.20 8.43
N GLU A 133 15.12 -10.95 8.69
CA GLU A 133 16.24 -10.66 9.60
C GLU A 133 15.93 -11.15 11.03
N PRO A 134 16.82 -11.94 11.68
CA PRO A 134 16.55 -12.54 12.99
C PRO A 134 16.38 -11.51 14.12
N GLU A 135 17.02 -10.33 13.98
CA GLU A 135 17.04 -9.27 15.00
C GLU A 135 15.92 -8.23 14.88
N THR A 136 15.07 -8.28 13.83
CA THR A 136 14.18 -7.16 13.43
C THR A 136 12.82 -7.05 14.13
N LEU A 137 12.50 -7.91 15.10
CA LEU A 137 11.21 -7.83 15.80
C LEU A 137 11.25 -6.94 17.05
N THR A 138 11.94 -5.81 17.00
CA THR A 138 11.52 -4.66 17.81
C THR A 138 10.76 -3.70 16.91
N GLU A 139 9.66 -3.13 17.43
CA GLU A 139 8.81 -2.19 16.68
C GLU A 139 9.62 -1.04 16.05
N ASP A 140 10.68 -0.61 16.76
CA ASP A 140 11.61 0.42 16.34
C ASP A 140 12.40 0.05 15.07
N MET A 141 12.74 -1.22 14.85
CA MET A 141 13.49 -1.66 13.67
C MET A 141 12.61 -1.90 12.44
N ILE A 142 11.37 -2.37 12.62
CA ILE A 142 10.38 -2.41 11.52
C ILE A 142 10.06 -0.99 11.07
N TRP A 143 9.93 -0.05 12.01
CA TRP A 143 9.74 1.36 11.72
C TRP A 143 10.93 1.96 10.96
N ASP A 144 12.16 1.71 11.42
CA ASP A 144 13.38 2.17 10.72
C ASP A 144 13.49 1.54 9.32
N THR A 145 13.22 0.24 9.15
CA THR A 145 13.35 -0.42 7.84
C THR A 145 12.24 0.00 6.87
N MET A 146 11.01 0.12 7.35
CA MET A 146 9.89 0.51 6.51
C MET A 146 10.02 2.00 6.14
N TRP A 147 10.23 2.90 7.10
CA TRP A 147 10.07 4.35 6.88
C TRP A 147 11.36 5.19 6.78
N LYS A 148 12.54 4.65 7.08
CA LYS A 148 13.82 5.39 6.95
C LYS A 148 14.46 5.23 5.58
N ASP A 149 14.21 4.11 4.90
CA ASP A 149 14.80 3.75 3.60
C ASP A 149 13.75 3.68 2.46
N THR A 150 12.50 4.07 2.69
CA THR A 150 11.49 4.08 1.62
C THR A 150 11.74 5.23 0.62
N PRO A 151 11.49 5.03 -0.69
CA PRO A 151 11.57 6.08 -1.72
C PRO A 151 10.53 7.22 -1.52
N TRP A 152 9.70 7.13 -0.47
CA TRP A 152 8.68 8.09 -0.09
C TRP A 152 9.21 9.26 0.74
N HIS A 153 10.52 9.45 0.78
CA HIS A 153 11.05 10.80 0.96
C HIS A 153 10.73 11.60 -0.29
N GLY A 154 9.57 12.26 -0.27
CA GLY A 154 9.34 13.42 -1.11
C GLY A 154 10.61 14.26 -1.10
N SER A 155 11.13 14.56 -2.29
CA SER A 155 12.34 15.34 -2.45
C SER A 155 12.31 16.53 -1.48
N PRO A 156 13.35 16.75 -0.67
CA PRO A 156 13.41 17.96 0.12
C PRO A 156 13.54 19.14 -0.84
N GLY A 157 12.46 19.90 -0.98
CA GLY A 157 12.50 21.28 -1.46
C GLY A 157 12.49 21.48 -2.97
N GLY A 158 11.39 22.08 -3.42
CA GLY A 158 11.20 22.75 -4.70
C GLY A 158 9.83 23.41 -4.71
#